data_AF-A0A662T0Q9-F1
#
_entry.id   AF-A0A662T0Q9-F1
#
_cell.length_a   1.000
_cell.length_b   1.000
_cell.length_c   1.000
_cell.angle_alpha   90.00
_cell.angle_beta   90.00
_cell.angle_gamma   90.00
#
_symmetry.space_group_name_H-M   'P 1'
#
loop_
_entity.id
_entity.type
_entity.pdbx_description
1 polymer ?
#
loop_
_entity_poly.entity_id
_entity_poly.type
_entity_poly.pdbx_seq_one_letter_code
_entity_poly.pdbx_strand_id
1 'polypeptide(L)'
;MSRGEVSKLPIWLASVLIKHGAAKLAEAEELDLPEKLELERVQDTLQPLPEDFYSQLKLSSSALAGRERLYLEDLVRARLRKVFRMALSPSISESEERKLTPEERVVLKLARLLVDTAIQQASGGS
;
A
#
# COMPACT_ATOMS: atom_id res chain seq x y z
N MET A 1 -25.88 -3.08 -19.53
CA MET A 1 -25.16 -1.83 -19.20
C MET A 1 -25.51 -0.78 -20.22
N SER A 2 -25.98 0.37 -19.76
CA SER A 2 -26.23 1.53 -20.63
C SER A 2 -24.94 2.34 -20.80
N ARG A 3 -24.85 3.13 -21.88
CA ARG A 3 -23.66 3.94 -22.16
C ARG A 3 -23.54 5.03 -21.08
N GLY A 4 -22.40 5.07 -20.40
CA GLY A 4 -22.12 6.05 -19.32
C GLY A 4 -22.50 5.59 -17.92
N GLU A 5 -22.97 4.35 -17.76
CA GLU A 5 -23.26 3.76 -16.45
C GLU A 5 -21.96 3.53 -15.65
N VAL A 6 -21.91 4.04 -14.42
CA VAL A 6 -20.81 3.80 -13.47
C VAL A 6 -21.10 2.52 -12.71
N SER A 7 -20.20 1.54 -12.77
CA SER A 7 -20.35 0.26 -12.09
C SER A 7 -19.08 -0.12 -11.36
N LYS A 8 -19.22 -0.65 -10.14
CA LYS A 8 -18.10 -1.28 -9.41
C LYS A 8 -17.83 -2.66 -9.99
N LEU A 9 -16.62 -2.88 -10.48
CA LEU A 9 -16.20 -4.14 -11.08
C LEU A 9 -14.94 -4.67 -10.40
N PRO A 10 -14.75 -6.00 -10.35
CA PRO A 10 -13.48 -6.59 -9.97
C PRO A 10 -12.34 -6.06 -10.84
N ILE A 11 -11.17 -5.83 -10.24
CA ILE A 11 -10.03 -5.17 -10.90
C ILE A 11 -9.58 -5.90 -12.18
N TRP A 12 -9.64 -7.24 -12.19
CA TRP A 12 -9.27 -8.06 -13.34
C TRP A 12 -10.18 -7.79 -14.54
N LEU A 13 -11.48 -7.65 -14.31
CA LEU A 13 -12.48 -7.38 -15.34
C LEU A 13 -12.38 -5.93 -15.82
N ALA A 14 -12.24 -5.00 -14.88
CA ALA A 14 -12.04 -3.58 -15.19
C ALA A 14 -10.79 -3.37 -16.08
N SER A 15 -9.67 -4.03 -15.74
CA SER A 15 -8.42 -3.96 -16.50
C SER A 15 -8.59 -4.45 -17.95
N VAL A 16 -9.31 -5.55 -18.15
CA VAL A 16 -9.60 -6.09 -19.49
C VAL A 16 -10.47 -5.12 -20.28
N LEU A 17 -11.55 -4.60 -19.68
CA LEU A 17 -12.47 -3.67 -20.35
C LEU A 17 -11.80 -2.36 -20.74
N ILE A 18 -10.94 -1.81 -19.87
CA ILE A 18 -10.16 -0.59 -20.15
C ILE A 18 -9.18 -0.85 -21.30
N LYS A 19 -8.45 -1.96 -21.27
CA LYS A 19 -7.48 -2.34 -22.31
C LYS A 19 -8.13 -2.44 -23.70
N HIS A 20 -9.39 -2.90 -23.77
CA HIS A 20 -10.15 -3.02 -25.01
C HIS A 20 -10.98 -1.77 -25.35
N GLY A 21 -10.83 -0.67 -24.60
CA GLY A 21 -11.55 0.58 -24.85
C GLY A 21 -13.06 0.52 -24.56
N ALA A 22 -13.53 -0.54 -23.90
CA ALA A 22 -14.93 -0.76 -23.56
C ALA A 22 -15.35 -0.06 -22.26
N ALA A 23 -14.40 0.34 -21.43
CA ALA A 23 -14.61 1.10 -20.20
C ALA A 23 -13.53 2.18 -20.03
N LYS A 24 -13.82 3.15 -19.19
CA LYS A 24 -12.83 4.09 -18.62
C LYS A 24 -12.88 3.97 -17.11
N LEU A 25 -11.77 4.28 -16.44
CA LEU A 25 -11.82 4.52 -15.00
C LEU A 25 -12.87 5.61 -14.75
N ALA A 26 -13.80 5.33 -13.84
CA ALA A 26 -14.61 6.41 -13.26
C ALA A 26 -13.65 7.41 -12.62
N GLU A 27 -14.03 8.70 -12.58
CA GLU A 27 -13.34 9.67 -11.73
C GLU A 27 -13.34 9.10 -10.31
N ALA A 28 -12.16 8.67 -9.86
CA ALA A 28 -12.01 8.16 -8.51
C ALA A 28 -12.24 9.32 -7.54
N GLU A 29 -12.77 9.04 -6.35
CA GLU A 29 -12.54 9.94 -5.23
C GLU A 29 -11.03 10.15 -5.14
N GLU A 30 -10.59 11.38 -5.37
CA GLU A 30 -9.18 11.75 -5.27
C GLU A 30 -8.71 11.39 -3.86
N LEU A 31 -7.81 10.42 -3.78
CA LEU A 31 -7.09 10.15 -2.55
C LEU A 31 -6.24 11.39 -2.26
N ASP A 32 -6.56 12.12 -1.19
CA ASP A 32 -5.77 13.26 -0.73
C ASP A 32 -4.41 12.75 -0.20
N LEU A 33 -3.48 12.52 -1.13
CA LEU A 33 -2.14 12.02 -0.84
C LEU A 33 -1.37 12.96 0.11
N PRO A 34 -1.42 14.29 -0.03
CA PRO A 34 -0.87 15.21 0.97
C PRO A 34 -1.40 14.96 2.38
N GLU A 35 -2.72 14.90 2.58
CA GLU A 35 -3.29 14.67 3.91
C GLU A 35 -2.89 13.31 4.47
N LYS A 36 -2.97 12.25 3.65
CA LYS A 36 -2.56 10.90 4.06
C LYS A 36 -1.08 10.85 4.45
N LEU A 37 -0.21 11.52 3.70
CA LEU A 37 1.22 11.61 4.01
C LEU A 37 1.47 12.33 5.33
N GLU A 38 0.81 13.45 5.56
CA GLU A 38 0.99 14.21 6.80
C GLU A 38 0.51 13.41 8.02
N LEU A 39 -0.67 12.76 7.93
CA LEU A 39 -1.14 11.86 8.97
C LEU A 39 -0.17 10.70 9.22
N GLU A 40 0.36 10.11 8.15
CA GLU A 40 1.34 9.02 8.25
C GLU A 40 2.65 9.49 8.90
N ARG A 41 3.08 10.74 8.70
CA ARG A 41 4.30 11.27 9.32
C ARG A 41 4.13 11.55 10.81
N VAL A 42 2.96 12.03 11.22
CA VAL A 42 2.68 12.45 12.60
C VAL A 42 2.35 11.26 13.50
N GLN A 43 1.63 10.27 13.00
CA GLN A 43 1.24 9.11 13.78
C GLN A 43 2.41 8.12 13.93
N ASP A 44 2.59 7.53 15.11
CA ASP A 44 3.58 6.46 15.29
C ASP A 44 3.12 5.14 14.67
N THR A 45 1.82 4.84 14.77
CA THR A 45 1.22 3.67 14.13
C THR A 45 0.90 3.94 12.67
N LEU A 46 0.77 2.88 11.87
CA LEU A 46 0.29 3.00 10.49
C LEU A 46 -1.09 3.67 10.45
N GLN A 47 -1.32 4.55 9.47
CA GLN A 47 -2.65 5.03 9.15
C GLN A 47 -3.38 3.93 8.35
N PRO A 48 -4.67 3.62 8.57
CA PRO A 48 -5.35 2.58 7.80
C PRO A 48 -5.56 3.02 6.34
N LEU A 49 -5.08 2.23 5.39
CA LEU A 49 -5.35 2.41 3.96
C LEU A 49 -6.31 1.34 3.43
N PRO A 50 -7.02 1.60 2.31
CA PRO A 50 -7.78 0.58 1.61
C PRO A 50 -6.93 -0.65 1.29
N GLU A 51 -7.49 -1.86 1.39
CA GLU A 51 -6.74 -3.10 1.12
C GLU A 51 -6.22 -3.17 -0.32
N ASP A 52 -6.90 -2.52 -1.26
CA ASP A 52 -6.53 -2.49 -2.67
C ASP A 52 -5.71 -1.25 -3.06
N PHE A 53 -5.22 -0.46 -2.09
CA PHE A 53 -4.48 0.78 -2.31
C PHE A 53 -3.35 0.64 -3.35
N TYR A 54 -2.42 -0.29 -3.16
CA TYR A 54 -1.29 -0.49 -4.08
C TYR A 54 -1.74 -1.02 -5.46
N SER A 55 -2.80 -1.82 -5.49
CA SER A 55 -3.37 -2.34 -6.72
C SER A 55 -4.06 -1.24 -7.54
N GLN A 56 -4.81 -0.35 -6.88
CA GLN A 56 -5.40 0.82 -7.51
C GLN A 56 -4.32 1.78 -8.03
N LEU A 57 -3.25 2.01 -7.26
CA LEU A 57 -2.13 2.83 -7.69
C LEU A 57 -1.47 2.32 -8.96
N LYS A 58 -1.33 1.01 -9.12
CA LYS A 58 -0.76 0.43 -10.35
C LYS A 58 -1.61 0.71 -11.59
N LEU A 59 -2.94 0.84 -11.44
CA LEU A 59 -3.83 1.22 -12.53
C LEU A 59 -3.80 2.73 -12.81
N SER A 60 -3.63 3.52 -11.76
CA SER A 60 -3.63 4.99 -11.82
C SER A 60 -2.24 5.59 -12.05
N SER A 61 -1.16 4.80 -12.01
CA SER A 61 0.22 5.31 -12.01
C SER A 61 0.60 6.06 -13.28
N SER A 62 -0.04 5.76 -14.42
CA SER A 62 0.15 6.51 -15.66
C SER A 62 -0.56 7.86 -15.66
N ALA A 63 -1.54 8.05 -14.77
CA ALA A 63 -2.27 9.30 -14.60
C ALA A 63 -1.61 10.23 -13.57
N LEU A 64 -0.88 9.68 -12.59
CA LEU A 64 -0.18 10.47 -11.58
C LEU A 64 1.07 11.15 -12.19
N ALA A 65 1.04 12.47 -12.25
CA ALA A 65 2.14 13.28 -12.77
C ALA A 65 2.62 14.33 -11.75
N GLY A 66 3.89 14.73 -11.86
CA GLY A 66 4.44 15.82 -11.05
C GLY A 66 4.40 15.55 -9.54
N ARG A 67 3.74 16.43 -8.77
CA ARG A 67 3.77 16.44 -7.31
C ARG A 67 3.05 15.26 -6.67
N GLU A 68 1.96 14.78 -7.25
CA GLU A 68 1.18 13.65 -6.71
C GLU A 68 2.01 12.38 -6.63
N ARG A 69 2.82 12.13 -7.66
CA ARG A 69 3.77 11.01 -7.65
C ARG A 69 4.77 11.11 -6.51
N LEU A 70 5.27 12.32 -6.22
CA LEU A 70 6.21 12.54 -5.11
C LEU A 70 5.53 12.28 -3.76
N TYR A 71 4.30 12.78 -3.56
CA TYR A 71 3.53 12.51 -2.35
C TYR A 71 3.29 11.02 -2.15
N LEU A 72 2.96 10.31 -3.23
CA LEU A 72 2.79 8.86 -3.18
C LEU A 72 4.08 8.15 -2.78
N GLU A 73 5.19 8.43 -3.46
CA GLU A 73 6.48 7.79 -3.16
C GLU A 73 6.89 8.05 -1.70
N ASP A 74 6.67 9.26 -1.19
CA ASP A 74 6.94 9.61 0.19
C ASP A 74 6.01 8.91 1.18
N LEU A 75 4.73 8.74 0.85
CA LEU A 75 3.77 8.00 1.67
C LEU A 75 4.20 6.53 1.77
N VAL A 76 4.55 5.90 0.64
CA VAL A 76 5.06 4.53 0.63
C VAL A 76 6.33 4.41 1.46
N ARG A 77 7.30 5.34 1.32
CA ARG A 77 8.52 5.35 2.14
C ARG A 77 8.23 5.54 3.64
N ALA A 78 7.27 6.39 3.99
CA ALA A 78 6.88 6.63 5.39
C ALA A 78 6.28 5.36 6.00
N ARG A 79 5.39 4.69 5.28
CA ARG A 79 4.77 3.43 5.70
C ARG A 79 5.77 2.31 5.83
N LEU A 80 6.64 2.11 4.83
CA LEU A 80 7.67 1.07 4.88
C LEU A 80 8.61 1.24 6.08
N ARG A 81 8.98 2.47 6.45
CA ARG A 81 9.78 2.73 7.66
C ARG A 81 9.09 2.20 8.93
N LYS A 82 7.78 2.37 9.04
CA LYS A 82 6.99 1.82 10.17
C LYS A 82 6.89 0.29 10.09
N VAL A 83 6.70 -0.28 8.90
CA VAL A 83 6.70 -1.74 8.70
C VAL A 83 8.02 -2.36 9.14
N PHE A 84 9.17 -1.77 8.79
CA PHE A 84 10.47 -2.24 9.25
C PHE A 84 10.65 -2.09 10.76
N ARG A 85 10.13 -1.00 11.35
CA ARG A 85 10.11 -0.85 12.82
C ARG A 85 9.30 -1.97 13.48
N MET A 86 8.13 -2.30 12.92
CA MET A 86 7.30 -3.42 13.40
C MET A 86 7.99 -4.78 13.26
N ALA A 87 8.87 -4.96 12.27
CA ALA A 87 9.64 -6.19 12.08
C ALA A 87 10.70 -6.40 13.18
N LEU A 88 11.21 -5.31 13.76
CA LEU A 88 12.14 -5.35 14.88
C LEU A 88 11.44 -5.59 16.23
N SER A 89 10.11 -5.41 16.28
CA SER A 89 9.33 -5.68 17.49
C SER A 89 9.10 -7.20 17.66
N PRO A 90 9.22 -7.73 18.89
CA PRO A 90 9.03 -9.17 19.16
C PRO A 90 7.58 -9.64 18.91
N SER A 91 6.62 -8.72 18.97
CA SER A 91 5.23 -8.97 18.61
C SER A 91 4.59 -7.68 18.10
N ILE A 92 3.49 -7.82 17.38
CA ILE A 92 2.61 -6.71 16.98
C ILE A 92 1.20 -7.02 17.44
N SER A 93 0.42 -5.99 17.70
CA SER A 93 -1.00 -6.16 18.03
C SER A 93 -1.82 -6.54 16.80
N GLU A 94 -2.91 -7.27 16.99
CA GLU A 94 -3.86 -7.60 15.92
C GLU A 94 -4.44 -6.32 15.27
N SER A 95 -4.61 -5.26 16.06
CA SER A 95 -5.09 -3.98 15.56
C SER A 95 -4.09 -3.29 14.64
N GLU A 96 -2.78 -3.45 14.83
CA GLU A 96 -1.75 -2.95 13.92
C GLU A 96 -1.66 -3.79 12.65
N GLU A 97 -1.80 -5.12 12.77
CA GLU A 97 -1.76 -6.02 11.62
C GLU A 97 -2.89 -5.76 10.62
N ARG A 98 -4.08 -5.39 11.13
CA ARG A 98 -5.24 -5.00 10.31
C ARG A 98 -5.03 -3.69 9.54
N LYS A 99 -4.04 -2.85 9.91
CA LYS A 99 -3.73 -1.59 9.20
C LYS A 99 -2.76 -1.76 8.04
N LEU A 100 -2.16 -2.95 7.92
CA LEU A 100 -1.30 -3.30 6.81
C LEU A 100 -2.17 -3.66 5.61
N THR A 101 -1.79 -3.14 4.45
CA THR A 101 -2.24 -3.67 3.16
C THR A 101 -1.69 -5.09 2.92
N PRO A 102 -2.29 -5.88 2.01
CA PRO A 102 -1.77 -7.20 1.65
C PRO A 102 -0.28 -7.20 1.26
N GLU A 103 0.17 -6.21 0.48
CA GLU A 103 1.55 -6.06 0.05
C GLU A 103 2.48 -5.79 1.25
N GLU A 104 2.08 -4.93 2.18
CA GLU A 104 2.86 -4.63 3.38
C GLU A 104 2.94 -5.82 4.35
N ARG A 105 1.89 -6.65 4.42
CA ARG A 105 1.93 -7.91 5.20
C ARG A 105 3.02 -8.85 4.65
N VAL A 106 3.21 -8.89 3.34
CA VAL A 106 4.31 -9.66 2.72
C VAL A 106 5.66 -9.06 3.07
N VAL A 107 5.82 -7.74 2.94
CA VAL A 107 7.06 -7.05 3.31
C VAL A 107 7.42 -7.27 4.77
N LEU A 108 6.46 -7.18 5.68
CA LEU A 108 6.67 -7.43 7.11
C LEU A 108 7.18 -8.85 7.37
N LYS A 109 6.58 -9.87 6.73
CA LYS A 109 7.04 -11.26 6.87
C LYS A 109 8.48 -11.44 6.40
N LEU A 110 8.84 -10.84 5.28
CA LEU A 110 10.21 -10.87 4.76
C LEU A 110 11.19 -10.12 5.67
N ALA A 111 10.79 -8.95 6.17
CA ALA A 111 11.60 -8.16 7.10
C ALA A 111 11.87 -8.91 8.40
N ARG A 112 10.87 -9.60 8.97
CA ARG A 112 11.04 -10.45 10.15
C ARG A 112 12.02 -11.59 9.91
N LEU A 113 11.90 -12.29 8.77
CA LEU A 113 12.84 -13.34 8.39
C LEU A 113 14.29 -12.83 8.34
N LEU A 114 14.50 -11.64 7.78
CA LEU A 114 15.83 -11.01 7.72
C LEU A 114 16.35 -10.67 9.13
N VAL A 115 15.50 -10.11 9.99
CA VAL A 115 15.86 -9.78 11.38
C VAL A 115 16.23 -11.04 12.15
N ASP A 116 15.41 -12.08 12.07
CA ASP A 116 15.66 -13.36 12.75
C ASP A 116 16.98 -14.00 12.28
N THR A 117 17.21 -14.00 10.97
CA THR A 117 18.47 -14.52 10.39
C THR A 117 19.68 -13.74 10.90
N ALA A 118 19.60 -12.41 10.95
CA ALA A 118 20.68 -11.57 11.44
C ALA A 118 20.96 -11.79 12.94
N ILE A 119 19.90 -11.94 13.75
CA ILE A 119 20.02 -12.24 15.18
C ILE A 119 20.68 -13.62 15.39
N GLN A 120 20.29 -14.63 14.62
CA GLN A 120 20.88 -15.97 14.70
C GLN A 120 22.37 -15.95 14.36
N GLN A 121 22.76 -15.24 13.30
CA GLN A 121 24.17 -15.08 12.93
C GLN A 121 24.98 -14.34 13.99
N ALA A 122 24.43 -13.24 14.52
CA ALA A 122 25.10 -12.45 15.56
C ALA A 122 25.24 -13.21 16.89
N SER A 123 24.30 -14.11 17.20
CA SER A 123 24.31 -14.90 18.43
C SER A 123 25.25 -16.12 18.36
N GLY A 124 26.06 -16.24 17.30
CA GLY A 124 27.01 -17.32 17.14
C GLY A 124 26.36 -18.65 16.74
N GLY A 125 25.48 -18.62 15.74
CA GLY A 125 24.91 -19.82 15.12
C GLY A 125 26.00 -20.88 14.90
N SER A 126 25.81 -22.03 15.54
CA SER A 126 26.74 -23.17 15.60
C SER A 126 27.13 -23.72 14.24
#